data_AF-E7QMQ4-F1
#
_entry.id   AF-E7QMQ4-F1
#
_cell.length_a   1.000
_cell.length_b   1.000
_cell.length_c   1.000
_cell.angle_alpha   90.00
_cell.angle_beta   90.00
_cell.angle_gamma   90.00
#
_symmetry.space_group_name_H-M   'P 1'
#
loop_
_entity.id
_entity.type
_entity.pdbx_description
1 polymer ?
#
loop_
_entity_poly.entity_id
_entity_poly.type
_entity_poly.pdbx_seq_one_letter_code
_entity_poly.pdbx_strand_id
1 'polypeptide(L)'
;MATLAGRIDSITPVLEERFNDTEPQTPELKMVKSQKTAIKRLRDAISKAQREVIVAIPEHIYPEIESELKDAVERDLLVFLLVQDVDNLEEARNRYRGAADVVRCWSENVLFLFATDSQSRKHRTTQSVLIGDAQLLSGTHDRGDGVAVSEQHLAGSVRGMFFSAYWLAGEEVFVTEPDSFPKTFEWFWQAVLHARLHQKSGVDLWADIETTDGQTISGTVSQIRQALIEPPTNEHTLETSLYIETDAGEVSVGGQNTILEDYEATSVTLRPD
;
A
#
# COMPACT_ATOMS: atom_id res chain seq x y z
N MET A 1 16.89 31.83 -45.33
CA MET A 1 16.02 30.67 -45.62
C MET A 1 16.57 29.47 -44.87
N ALA A 2 16.10 29.23 -43.63
CA ALA A 2 16.40 28.01 -42.91
C ALA A 2 15.64 26.86 -43.60
N THR A 3 16.39 25.88 -44.09
CA THR A 3 15.89 24.81 -44.96
C THR A 3 14.94 23.90 -44.20
N LEU A 4 13.87 23.47 -44.87
CA LEU A 4 12.86 22.52 -44.37
C LEU A 4 13.49 21.26 -43.71
N ALA A 5 14.69 20.89 -44.14
CA ALA A 5 15.51 19.81 -43.57
C ALA A 5 15.83 20.01 -42.07
N GLY A 6 16.18 21.22 -41.63
CA GLY A 6 16.50 21.48 -40.21
C GLY A 6 15.29 21.40 -39.27
N ARG A 7 14.07 21.62 -39.80
CA ARG A 7 12.82 21.44 -39.05
C ARG A 7 12.39 19.98 -38.95
N ILE A 8 12.75 19.16 -39.94
CA ILE A 8 12.49 17.71 -39.90
C ILE A 8 13.41 17.06 -38.87
N ASP A 9 14.70 17.39 -38.85
CA ASP A 9 15.65 16.85 -37.85
C ASP A 9 15.31 17.26 -36.41
N SER A 10 14.67 18.42 -36.19
CA SER A 10 14.21 18.82 -34.85
C SER A 10 12.95 18.08 -34.39
N ILE A 11 12.20 17.48 -35.31
CA ILE A 11 10.95 16.76 -35.02
C ILE A 11 11.24 15.26 -34.83
N THR A 12 12.26 14.70 -35.49
CA THR A 12 12.66 13.30 -35.37
C THR A 12 12.89 12.84 -33.92
N PRO A 13 13.68 13.51 -33.06
CA PRO A 13 13.88 13.05 -31.68
C PRO A 13 12.61 13.19 -30.82
N VAL A 14 11.76 14.20 -31.07
CA VAL A 14 10.48 14.38 -30.37
C VAL A 14 9.46 13.29 -30.79
N LEU A 15 9.52 12.87 -32.05
CA LEU A 15 8.76 11.73 -32.54
C LEU A 15 9.35 10.43 -32.03
N GLU A 16 10.67 10.20 -32.01
CA GLU A 16 11.28 9.00 -31.43
C GLU A 16 11.02 8.87 -29.93
N GLU A 17 11.00 9.99 -29.19
CA GLU A 17 10.64 10.03 -27.78
C GLU A 17 9.15 9.69 -27.57
N ARG A 18 8.24 10.30 -28.34
CA ARG A 18 6.79 9.96 -28.27
C ARG A 18 6.47 8.57 -28.81
N PHE A 19 7.15 8.11 -29.86
CA PHE A 19 6.88 6.85 -30.56
C PHE A 19 7.48 5.66 -29.81
N ASN A 20 8.62 5.84 -29.12
CA ASN A 20 9.10 4.84 -28.14
C ASN A 20 8.25 4.79 -26.86
N ASP A 21 7.48 5.85 -26.56
CA ASP A 21 6.45 5.84 -25.50
C ASP A 21 5.13 5.19 -25.98
N THR A 22 5.02 4.86 -27.28
CA THR A 22 3.81 4.27 -27.89
C THR A 22 3.97 2.78 -28.24
N GLU A 23 5.03 2.09 -27.79
CA GLU A 23 4.92 0.63 -27.72
C GLU A 23 3.88 0.32 -26.64
N PRO A 24 2.75 -0.35 -26.97
CA PRO A 24 1.85 -0.86 -25.96
C PRO A 24 2.72 -1.72 -25.04
N GLN A 25 2.96 -1.26 -23.80
CA GLN A 25 3.58 -2.11 -22.80
C GLN A 25 2.58 -3.23 -22.58
N THR A 26 2.76 -4.33 -23.30
CA THR A 26 1.99 -5.54 -23.08
C THR A 26 2.13 -5.82 -21.59
N PRO A 27 1.02 -5.92 -20.82
CA PRO A 27 1.10 -6.18 -19.40
C PRO A 27 2.06 -7.34 -19.18
N GLU A 28 3.17 -7.13 -18.47
CA GLU A 28 4.14 -8.19 -18.24
C GLU A 28 3.60 -9.12 -17.15
N LEU A 29 2.60 -9.92 -17.51
CA LEU A 29 2.12 -11.02 -16.70
C LEU A 29 3.16 -12.14 -16.79
N LYS A 30 3.90 -12.34 -15.70
CA LYS A 30 4.95 -13.37 -15.62
C LYS A 30 4.53 -14.44 -14.64
N MET A 31 4.30 -15.65 -15.14
CA MET A 31 3.99 -16.82 -14.33
C MET A 31 5.19 -17.22 -13.47
N VAL A 32 4.95 -17.50 -12.19
CA VAL A 32 5.92 -17.94 -11.20
C VAL A 32 5.46 -19.28 -10.64
N LYS A 33 6.23 -20.34 -10.91
CA LYS A 33 5.89 -21.73 -10.51
C LYS A 33 6.76 -22.28 -9.38
N SER A 34 7.76 -21.51 -8.95
CA SER A 34 8.75 -21.96 -7.98
C SER A 34 8.58 -21.19 -6.68
N GLN A 35 8.34 -21.91 -5.59
CA GLN A 35 8.35 -21.38 -4.22
C GLN A 35 9.61 -20.54 -3.97
N LYS A 36 10.79 -21.07 -4.30
CA LYS A 36 12.06 -20.37 -4.10
C LYS A 36 12.11 -19.03 -4.84
N THR A 37 11.58 -18.99 -6.06
CA THR A 37 11.50 -17.75 -6.85
C THR A 37 10.47 -16.78 -6.26
N ALA A 38 9.32 -17.28 -5.80
CA ALA A 38 8.28 -16.48 -5.15
C ALA A 38 8.79 -15.82 -3.87
N ILE A 39 9.42 -16.59 -2.97
CA ILE A 39 10.00 -16.09 -1.72
C ILE A 39 11.13 -15.10 -2.01
N LYS A 40 12.02 -15.41 -2.97
CA LYS A 40 13.08 -14.47 -3.35
C LYS A 40 12.51 -13.13 -3.84
N ARG A 41 11.48 -13.17 -4.69
CA ARG A 41 10.83 -11.96 -5.21
C ARG A 41 10.12 -11.16 -4.11
N LEU A 42 9.48 -11.85 -3.17
CA LEU A 42 8.85 -11.24 -2.00
C LEU A 42 9.89 -10.47 -1.18
N ARG A 43 10.99 -11.12 -0.79
CA ARG A 43 12.09 -10.49 -0.04
C ARG A 43 12.67 -9.29 -0.79
N ASP A 44 13.00 -9.49 -2.08
CA ASP A 44 13.51 -8.43 -2.94
C ASP A 44 12.54 -7.24 -3.07
N ALA A 45 11.23 -7.49 -3.05
CA ALA A 45 10.19 -6.47 -3.15
C ALA A 45 10.02 -5.69 -1.84
N ILE A 46 10.04 -6.36 -0.69
CA ILE A 46 9.97 -5.72 0.64
C ILE A 46 11.21 -4.83 0.85
N SER A 47 12.41 -5.34 0.55
CA SER A 47 13.65 -4.57 0.75
C SER A 47 13.76 -3.33 -0.14
N LYS A 48 13.03 -3.28 -1.25
CA LYS A 48 13.01 -2.13 -2.19
C LYS A 48 11.80 -1.23 -2.03
N ALA A 49 10.87 -1.59 -1.13
CA ALA A 49 9.68 -0.82 -0.89
C ALA A 49 10.03 0.59 -0.40
N GLN A 50 9.18 1.58 -0.67
CA GLN A 50 9.46 2.98 -0.29
C GLN A 50 8.42 3.58 0.64
N ARG A 51 7.15 3.17 0.53
CA ARG A 51 6.04 3.72 1.31
C ARG A 51 5.14 2.63 1.89
N GLU A 52 4.91 1.56 1.15
CA GLU A 52 3.93 0.54 1.52
C GLU A 52 4.39 -0.88 1.20
N VAL A 53 4.10 -1.78 2.14
CA VAL A 53 4.27 -3.22 2.00
C VAL A 53 2.98 -3.92 2.43
N ILE A 54 2.36 -4.66 1.51
CA ILE A 54 1.22 -5.53 1.80
C ILE A 54 1.66 -6.96 1.55
N VAL A 55 1.49 -7.83 2.55
CA VAL A 55 1.88 -9.24 2.46
C VAL A 55 0.78 -10.12 3.03
N ALA A 56 0.41 -11.15 2.27
CA ALA A 56 -0.43 -12.25 2.72
C ALA A 56 0.31 -13.57 2.48
N ILE A 57 0.61 -14.30 3.55
CA ILE A 57 1.40 -15.54 3.50
C ILE A 57 0.87 -16.59 4.46
N PRO A 58 1.10 -17.88 4.20
CA PRO A 58 0.98 -18.92 5.21
C PRO A 58 1.97 -18.72 6.37
N GLU A 59 1.60 -19.15 7.57
CA GLU A 59 2.41 -19.02 8.80
C GLU A 59 3.86 -19.51 8.62
N HIS A 60 4.06 -20.67 8.00
CA HIS A 60 5.38 -21.29 7.86
C HIS A 60 6.36 -20.48 7.00
N ILE A 61 5.88 -19.48 6.25
CA ILE A 61 6.69 -18.61 5.39
C ILE A 61 7.21 -17.38 6.14
N TYR A 62 6.57 -16.98 7.23
CA TYR A 62 6.94 -15.78 7.98
C TYR A 62 8.43 -15.74 8.38
N PRO A 63 9.06 -16.83 8.88
CA PRO A 63 10.48 -16.81 9.23
C PRO A 63 11.44 -16.44 8.08
N GLU A 64 11.03 -16.65 6.82
CA GLU A 64 11.85 -16.33 5.64
C GLU A 64 11.87 -14.83 5.30
N ILE A 65 10.95 -14.05 5.86
CA ILE A 65 10.77 -12.61 5.56
C ILE A 65 10.77 -11.72 6.80
N GLU A 66 10.89 -12.31 8.00
CA GLU A 66 10.79 -11.60 9.27
C GLU A 66 11.79 -10.44 9.37
N SER A 67 13.04 -10.64 8.91
CA SER A 67 14.05 -9.58 8.87
C SER A 67 13.66 -8.44 7.95
N GLU A 68 13.22 -8.75 6.73
CA GLU A 68 12.90 -7.75 5.72
C GLU A 68 11.68 -6.91 6.12
N LEU A 69 10.70 -7.51 6.80
CA LEU A 69 9.54 -6.80 7.34
C LEU A 69 9.93 -5.86 8.48
N LYS A 70 10.77 -6.31 9.44
CA LYS A 70 11.29 -5.44 10.50
C LYS A 70 12.08 -4.27 9.93
N ASP A 71 12.95 -4.52 8.96
CA ASP A 71 13.70 -3.47 8.27
C ASP A 71 12.77 -2.48 7.55
N ALA A 72 11.59 -2.91 7.07
CA ALA A 72 10.62 -2.03 6.43
C ALA A 72 9.94 -1.12 7.46
N VAL A 73 9.52 -1.67 8.60
CA VAL A 73 8.95 -0.89 9.72
C VAL A 73 9.98 0.10 10.27
N GLU A 74 11.24 -0.30 10.44
CA GLU A 74 12.33 0.59 10.88
C GLU A 74 12.62 1.74 9.90
N ARG A 75 12.29 1.56 8.62
CA ARG A 75 12.36 2.60 7.58
C ARG A 75 11.10 3.48 7.51
N ASP A 76 10.16 3.33 8.45
CA ASP A 76 8.90 4.09 8.55
C ASP A 76 7.95 3.87 7.36
N LEU A 77 7.97 2.68 6.76
CA LEU A 77 6.99 2.26 5.75
C LEU A 77 5.72 1.76 6.42
N LEU A 78 4.58 1.96 5.76
CA LEU A 78 3.32 1.34 6.15
C LEU A 78 3.30 -0.15 5.76
N VAL A 79 3.23 -1.04 6.74
CA VAL A 79 3.26 -2.48 6.55
C VAL A 79 1.96 -3.13 7.01
N PHE A 80 1.30 -3.86 6.11
CA PHE A 80 0.16 -4.73 6.40
C PHE A 80 0.56 -6.19 6.22
N LEU A 81 0.38 -6.99 7.27
CA LEU A 81 0.68 -8.41 7.26
C LEU A 81 -0.57 -9.22 7.57
N LEU A 82 -0.98 -10.08 6.64
CA LEU A 82 -1.98 -11.13 6.85
C LEU A 82 -1.27 -12.48 6.92
N VAL A 83 -1.28 -13.11 8.10
CA VAL A 83 -0.75 -14.46 8.29
C VAL A 83 -1.88 -15.48 8.30
N GLN A 84 -1.79 -16.45 7.41
CA GLN A 84 -2.78 -17.51 7.22
C GLN A 84 -2.34 -18.83 7.87
N ASP A 85 -3.26 -19.78 8.02
CA ASP A 85 -3.01 -21.07 8.67
C ASP A 85 -2.66 -20.94 10.16
N VAL A 86 -3.24 -19.93 10.83
CA VAL A 86 -3.00 -19.62 12.25
C VAL A 86 -4.22 -19.96 13.10
N ASP A 87 -4.13 -21.02 13.90
CA ASP A 87 -5.21 -21.47 14.79
C ASP A 87 -5.16 -20.84 16.20
N ASN A 88 -3.98 -20.41 16.65
CA ASN A 88 -3.76 -19.89 18.01
C ASN A 88 -3.44 -18.40 18.00
N LEU A 89 -4.48 -17.57 18.05
CA LEU A 89 -4.35 -16.12 18.00
C LEU A 89 -3.60 -15.53 19.21
N GLU A 90 -3.73 -16.14 20.39
CA GLU A 90 -3.04 -15.64 21.60
C GLU A 90 -1.51 -15.77 21.49
N GLU A 91 -1.03 -16.86 20.89
CA GLU A 91 0.39 -17.02 20.57
C GLU A 91 0.83 -16.08 19.44
N ALA A 92 -0.01 -15.95 18.41
CA ALA A 92 0.22 -15.07 17.27
C ALA A 92 0.45 -13.60 17.68
N ARG A 93 -0.32 -13.09 18.67
CA ARG A 93 -0.17 -11.72 19.20
C ARG A 93 1.26 -11.43 19.66
N ASN A 94 1.92 -12.39 20.28
CA ASN A 94 3.30 -12.24 20.73
C ASN A 94 4.30 -12.52 19.60
N ARG A 95 4.03 -13.52 18.76
CA ARG A 95 4.91 -13.94 17.67
C ARG A 95 5.15 -12.86 16.62
N TYR A 96 4.11 -12.11 16.29
CA TYR A 96 4.13 -11.11 15.20
C TYR A 96 4.15 -9.67 15.70
N ARG A 97 4.33 -9.44 17.01
CA ARG A 97 4.44 -8.10 17.58
C ARG A 97 5.58 -7.33 16.90
N GLY A 98 5.27 -6.16 16.34
CA GLY A 98 6.25 -5.31 15.65
C GLY A 98 6.73 -5.87 14.31
N ALA A 99 6.07 -6.91 13.77
CA ALA A 99 6.38 -7.42 12.44
C ALA A 99 5.86 -6.52 11.30
N ALA A 100 4.85 -5.70 11.59
CA ALA A 100 4.17 -4.81 10.66
C ALA A 100 3.43 -3.74 11.48
N ASP A 101 2.92 -2.68 10.84
CA ASP A 101 2.05 -1.70 11.52
C ASP A 101 0.71 -2.29 11.88
N VAL A 102 0.19 -3.18 11.03
CA VAL A 102 -1.00 -3.97 11.32
C VAL A 102 -0.76 -5.42 10.94
N VAL A 103 -1.00 -6.31 11.91
CA VAL A 103 -0.99 -7.76 11.69
C VAL A 103 -2.38 -8.32 11.92
N ARG A 104 -2.88 -9.04 10.92
CA ARG A 104 -4.07 -9.86 11.01
C ARG A 104 -3.72 -11.33 10.82
N CYS A 105 -4.45 -12.21 11.49
CA CYS A 105 -4.30 -13.66 11.36
C CYS A 105 -5.60 -14.30 10.89
N TRP A 106 -5.51 -15.36 10.10
CA TRP A 106 -6.65 -16.12 9.63
C TRP A 106 -6.36 -17.61 9.69
N SER A 107 -7.35 -18.41 10.11
CA SER A 107 -7.22 -19.87 10.18
C SER A 107 -7.20 -20.52 8.80
N GLU A 108 -7.78 -19.88 7.80
CA GLU A 108 -7.80 -20.41 6.43
C GLU A 108 -6.49 -20.14 5.70
N ASN A 109 -6.11 -21.04 4.78
CA ASN A 109 -4.90 -20.93 3.97
C ASN A 109 -5.26 -20.85 2.48
N VAL A 110 -5.50 -19.63 2.00
CA VAL A 110 -6.17 -19.38 0.71
C VAL A 110 -5.24 -18.79 -0.33
N LEU A 111 -4.40 -17.82 0.04
CA LEU A 111 -3.64 -17.06 -0.95
C LEU A 111 -2.18 -16.80 -0.56
N PHE A 112 -1.34 -16.62 -1.56
CA PHE A 112 -0.07 -15.93 -1.42
C PHE A 112 -0.15 -14.61 -2.18
N LEU A 113 0.14 -13.50 -1.51
CA LEU A 113 0.15 -12.18 -2.14
C LEU A 113 1.24 -11.30 -1.54
N PHE A 114 1.87 -10.52 -2.40
CA PHE A 114 2.46 -9.26 -1.97
C PHE A 114 2.18 -8.14 -2.95
N ALA A 115 2.11 -6.93 -2.42
CA ALA A 115 2.10 -5.70 -3.17
C ALA A 115 3.03 -4.69 -2.49
N THR A 116 3.97 -4.14 -3.24
CA THR A 116 4.85 -3.08 -2.74
C THR A 116 4.97 -1.95 -3.76
N ASP A 117 5.23 -0.74 -3.29
CA ASP A 117 5.62 0.36 -4.16
C ASP A 117 7.15 0.36 -4.33
N SER A 118 7.65 0.56 -5.54
CA SER A 118 9.09 0.55 -5.81
C SER A 118 9.47 1.65 -6.78
N GLN A 119 10.69 2.19 -6.66
CA GLN A 119 11.20 3.14 -7.64
C GLN A 119 11.71 2.40 -8.88
N SER A 120 11.21 2.77 -10.06
CA SER A 120 11.83 2.36 -11.32
C SER A 120 13.02 3.26 -11.64
N ARG A 121 13.99 2.72 -12.40
CA ARG A 121 15.16 3.45 -12.91
C ARG A 121 14.83 4.74 -13.68
N LYS A 122 13.57 4.92 -14.11
CA LYS A 122 13.08 6.10 -14.83
C LYS A 122 12.31 7.11 -13.95
N HIS A 123 12.55 7.14 -12.63
CA HIS A 123 11.88 8.06 -11.68
C HIS A 123 10.34 7.97 -11.61
N ARG A 124 9.74 6.88 -12.09
CA ARG A 124 8.31 6.56 -11.85
C ARG A 124 8.20 5.50 -10.76
N THR A 125 7.29 5.67 -9.82
CA THR A 125 6.90 4.59 -8.91
C THR A 125 6.26 3.48 -9.75
N THR A 126 6.76 2.26 -9.61
CA THR A 126 6.17 1.04 -10.16
C THR A 126 5.72 0.16 -9.01
N GLN A 127 4.52 -0.39 -9.10
CA GLN A 127 4.03 -1.36 -8.12
C GLN A 127 4.51 -2.76 -8.51
N SER A 128 5.10 -3.48 -7.56
CA SER A 128 5.47 -4.88 -7.72
C SER A 128 4.42 -5.73 -7.04
N VAL A 129 3.68 -6.51 -7.80
CA VAL A 129 2.64 -7.40 -7.27
C VAL A 129 2.92 -8.83 -7.69
N LEU A 130 2.72 -9.76 -6.77
CA LEU A 130 2.62 -11.18 -7.09
C LEU A 130 1.45 -11.74 -6.30
N ILE A 131 0.55 -12.42 -6.99
CA ILE A 131 -0.59 -13.11 -6.40
C ILE A 131 -0.59 -14.56 -6.88
N GLY A 132 -0.89 -15.51 -6.00
CA GLY A 132 -0.94 -16.92 -6.33
C GLY A 132 -1.69 -17.73 -5.29
N ASP A 133 -1.84 -19.02 -5.58
CA ASP A 133 -2.36 -19.98 -4.61
C ASP A 133 -1.36 -20.18 -3.47
N ALA A 134 -1.83 -20.27 -2.23
CA ALA A 134 -0.97 -20.54 -1.08
C ALA A 134 -0.16 -21.86 -1.23
N GLN A 135 -0.67 -22.83 -1.98
CA GLN A 135 0.04 -24.07 -2.33
C GLN A 135 1.30 -23.83 -3.16
N LEU A 136 1.47 -22.68 -3.83
CA LEU A 136 2.76 -22.31 -4.42
C LEU A 136 3.87 -22.30 -3.36
N LEU A 137 3.51 -21.99 -2.11
CA LEU A 137 4.43 -21.88 -0.99
C LEU A 137 4.46 -23.15 -0.11
N SER A 138 3.78 -24.23 -0.48
CA SER A 138 3.84 -25.51 0.25
C SER A 138 5.03 -26.40 -0.18
N GLY A 139 5.73 -26.05 -1.27
CA GLY A 139 6.91 -26.78 -1.77
C GLY A 139 6.62 -28.10 -2.49
N THR A 140 5.34 -28.52 -2.57
CA THR A 140 4.94 -29.66 -3.41
C THR A 140 4.92 -29.20 -4.87
N HIS A 141 5.84 -29.73 -5.69
CA HIS A 141 6.21 -29.20 -7.01
C HIS A 141 5.13 -29.24 -8.11
N ASP A 142 3.89 -29.63 -7.80
CA ASP A 142 2.86 -29.95 -8.80
C ASP A 142 1.51 -29.21 -8.64
N ARG A 143 1.34 -28.28 -7.68
CA ARG A 143 -0.03 -27.79 -7.36
C ARG A 143 -0.25 -26.28 -7.17
N GLY A 144 0.75 -25.42 -7.35
CA GLY A 144 0.54 -23.96 -7.20
C GLY A 144 1.21 -23.15 -8.30
N ASP A 145 0.47 -22.19 -8.86
CA ASP A 145 0.98 -21.17 -9.78
C ASP A 145 0.76 -19.77 -9.16
N GLY A 146 1.68 -18.85 -9.42
CA GLY A 146 1.55 -17.43 -9.10
C GLY A 146 1.71 -16.58 -10.35
N VAL A 147 1.12 -15.39 -10.34
CA VAL A 147 1.21 -14.42 -11.42
C VAL A 147 1.86 -13.17 -10.85
N ALA A 148 3.03 -12.83 -11.40
CA ALA A 148 3.64 -11.54 -11.16
C ALA A 148 3.05 -10.51 -12.13
N VAL A 149 2.69 -9.36 -11.57
CA VAL A 149 2.03 -8.23 -12.23
C VAL A 149 2.87 -6.98 -11.97
N SER A 150 3.27 -6.30 -13.04
CA SER A 150 4.03 -5.04 -12.97
C SER A 150 3.27 -3.84 -13.54
N GLU A 151 2.04 -4.04 -14.04
CA GLU A 151 1.20 -2.97 -14.54
C GLU A 151 0.47 -2.26 -13.39
N GLN A 152 0.54 -0.92 -13.38
CA GLN A 152 0.01 -0.08 -12.30
C GLN A 152 -1.49 -0.27 -12.05
N HIS A 153 -2.32 -0.36 -13.10
CA HIS A 153 -3.77 -0.54 -12.94
C HIS A 153 -4.14 -1.93 -12.38
N LEU A 154 -3.42 -2.96 -12.81
CA LEU A 154 -3.62 -4.31 -12.28
C LEU A 154 -3.11 -4.44 -10.85
N ALA A 155 -1.99 -3.79 -10.52
CA ALA A 155 -1.47 -3.75 -9.16
C ALA A 155 -2.44 -3.05 -8.18
N GLY A 156 -3.02 -1.92 -8.60
CA GLY A 156 -4.08 -1.26 -7.84
C GLY A 156 -5.32 -2.13 -7.65
N SER A 157 -5.72 -2.89 -8.67
CA SER A 157 -6.84 -3.83 -8.60
C SER A 157 -6.58 -4.98 -7.63
N VAL A 158 -5.36 -5.55 -7.63
CA VAL A 158 -4.97 -6.60 -6.68
C VAL A 158 -4.92 -6.06 -5.25
N ARG A 159 -4.43 -4.84 -5.05
CA ARG A 159 -4.48 -4.15 -3.75
C ARG A 159 -5.94 -4.00 -3.26
N GLY A 160 -6.82 -3.50 -4.11
CA GLY A 160 -8.25 -3.34 -3.77
C GLY A 160 -8.94 -4.67 -3.48
N MET A 161 -8.64 -5.72 -4.25
CA MET A 161 -9.13 -7.07 -4.01
C MET A 161 -8.65 -7.59 -2.64
N PHE A 162 -7.38 -7.38 -2.27
CA PHE A 162 -6.86 -7.78 -0.97
C PHE A 162 -7.65 -7.16 0.19
N PHE A 163 -7.81 -5.83 0.20
CA PHE A 163 -8.50 -5.14 1.29
C PHE A 163 -10.01 -5.41 1.34
N SER A 164 -10.64 -5.65 0.19
CA SER A 164 -12.08 -5.92 0.14
C SER A 164 -12.46 -7.36 0.45
N ALA A 165 -11.63 -8.34 0.09
CA ALA A 165 -11.99 -9.77 0.20
C ALA A 165 -11.28 -10.52 1.32
N TYR A 166 -10.03 -10.15 1.65
CA TYR A 166 -9.19 -10.97 2.54
C TYR A 166 -8.78 -10.25 3.82
N TRP A 167 -8.46 -8.95 3.75
CA TRP A 167 -8.00 -8.22 4.92
C TRP A 167 -9.01 -8.27 6.08
N LEU A 168 -10.28 -8.01 5.77
CA LEU A 168 -11.37 -8.04 6.75
C LEU A 168 -11.78 -9.45 7.18
N ALA A 169 -11.32 -10.50 6.50
CA ALA A 169 -11.56 -11.88 6.92
C ALA A 169 -10.62 -12.31 8.07
N GLY A 170 -9.46 -11.65 8.20
CA GLY A 170 -8.51 -11.90 9.27
C GLY A 170 -8.84 -11.15 10.56
N GLU A 171 -8.47 -11.76 11.69
CA GLU A 171 -8.59 -11.18 13.03
C GLU A 171 -7.37 -10.32 13.38
N GLU A 172 -7.61 -9.12 13.92
CA GLU A 172 -6.56 -8.18 14.35
C GLU A 172 -5.79 -8.72 15.57
N VAL A 173 -4.51 -9.05 15.38
CA VAL A 173 -3.64 -9.57 16.44
C VAL A 173 -2.66 -8.50 16.96
N PHE A 174 -2.23 -7.59 16.09
CA PHE A 174 -1.33 -6.49 16.45
C PHE A 174 -1.66 -5.23 15.64
N VAL A 175 -1.60 -4.09 16.31
CA VAL A 175 -1.57 -2.77 15.70
C VAL A 175 -0.47 -1.97 16.39
N THR A 176 0.29 -1.20 15.62
CA THR A 176 1.33 -0.33 16.14
C THR A 176 0.75 0.78 17.03
N GLU A 177 1.62 1.37 17.84
CA GLU A 177 1.28 2.55 18.63
C GLU A 177 1.30 3.80 17.74
N PRO A 178 0.49 4.83 18.05
CA PRO A 178 0.52 6.07 17.30
C PRO A 178 1.88 6.77 17.41
N ASP A 179 2.34 7.35 16.30
CA ASP A 179 3.54 8.19 16.30
C ASP A 179 3.37 9.46 17.13
N SER A 180 4.48 9.95 17.65
CA SER A 180 4.51 11.22 18.39
C SER A 180 4.24 12.41 17.47
N PHE A 181 3.54 13.41 18.00
CA PHE A 181 3.25 14.66 17.29
C PHE A 181 4.34 15.74 17.44
N PRO A 182 4.39 16.71 16.50
CA PRO A 182 3.73 16.66 15.19
C PRO A 182 4.45 15.68 14.25
N LYS A 183 3.72 15.01 13.37
CA LYS A 183 4.30 14.15 12.33
C LYS A 183 3.68 14.42 10.98
N THR A 184 4.54 14.51 9.96
CA THR A 184 4.17 14.62 8.55
C THR A 184 4.29 13.27 7.88
N PHE A 185 3.25 12.89 7.15
CA PHE A 185 3.15 11.64 6.41
C PHE A 185 3.03 11.94 4.92
N GLU A 186 3.94 11.39 4.12
CA GLU A 186 3.91 11.47 2.64
C GLU A 186 3.06 10.35 2.02
N TRP A 187 2.57 9.42 2.85
CA TRP A 187 1.65 8.36 2.45
C TRP A 187 0.33 8.51 3.18
N PHE A 188 -0.74 8.80 2.43
CA PHE A 188 -2.04 9.14 3.02
C PHE A 188 -2.61 8.03 3.90
N TRP A 189 -2.47 6.76 3.51
CA TRP A 189 -2.98 5.64 4.32
C TRP A 189 -2.26 5.52 5.67
N GLN A 190 -0.98 5.91 5.72
CA GLN A 190 -0.21 5.96 6.97
C GLN A 190 -0.76 7.08 7.85
N ALA A 191 -1.01 8.27 7.27
CA ALA A 191 -1.65 9.36 7.98
C ALA A 191 -3.02 8.95 8.58
N VAL A 192 -3.86 8.26 7.81
CA VAL A 192 -5.17 7.78 8.28
C VAL A 192 -5.04 6.76 9.39
N LEU A 193 -4.09 5.81 9.28
CA LEU A 193 -3.81 4.85 10.35
C LEU A 193 -3.46 5.59 11.65
N HIS A 194 -2.49 6.49 11.63
CA HIS A 194 -2.06 7.19 12.84
C HIS A 194 -3.12 8.16 13.36
N ALA A 195 -3.88 8.84 12.49
CA ALA A 195 -5.02 9.64 12.90
C ALA A 195 -6.04 8.78 13.68
N ARG A 196 -6.35 7.57 13.17
CA ARG A 196 -7.25 6.65 13.83
C ARG A 196 -6.71 6.16 15.17
N LEU A 197 -5.41 5.88 15.27
CA LEU A 197 -4.75 5.46 16.51
C LEU A 197 -4.79 6.54 17.60
N HIS A 198 -4.54 7.79 17.23
CA HIS A 198 -4.68 8.93 18.13
C HIS A 198 -6.12 9.17 18.56
N GLN A 199 -7.08 9.08 17.63
CA GLN A 199 -8.50 9.19 17.96
C GLN A 199 -8.96 8.09 18.94
N LYS A 200 -8.50 6.84 18.75
CA LYS A 200 -8.76 5.74 19.71
C LYS A 200 -8.13 5.99 21.08
N SER A 201 -7.10 6.83 21.15
CA SER A 201 -6.45 7.28 22.38
C SER A 201 -7.09 8.52 22.99
N GLY A 202 -8.18 9.03 22.40
CA GLY A 202 -8.94 10.19 22.89
C GLY A 202 -8.28 11.54 22.59
N VAL A 203 -7.44 11.61 21.56
CA VAL A 203 -6.80 12.86 21.12
C VAL A 203 -7.57 13.43 19.93
N ASP A 204 -8.07 14.66 20.09
CA ASP A 204 -8.61 15.46 18.99
C ASP A 204 -7.45 15.98 18.12
N LEU A 205 -7.66 16.02 16.81
CA LEU A 205 -6.59 16.22 15.83
C LEU A 205 -6.83 17.45 14.99
N TRP A 206 -5.76 18.20 14.77
CA TRP A 206 -5.65 19.16 13.68
C TRP A 206 -4.77 18.58 12.57
N ALA A 207 -5.22 18.74 11.33
CA ALA A 207 -4.46 18.36 10.14
C ALA A 207 -4.10 19.58 9.30
N ASP A 208 -2.86 19.63 8.81
CA ASP A 208 -2.43 20.50 7.71
C ASP A 208 -2.08 19.60 6.51
N ILE A 209 -2.80 19.76 5.40
CA ILE A 209 -2.80 18.86 4.24
C ILE A 209 -2.39 19.61 2.99
N GLU A 210 -1.34 19.13 2.31
CA GLU A 210 -0.95 19.62 0.99
C GLU A 210 -1.64 18.77 -0.09
N THR A 211 -2.34 19.41 -1.02
CA THR A 211 -3.07 18.73 -2.10
C THR A 211 -2.28 18.66 -3.40
N THR A 212 -2.68 17.76 -4.31
CA THR A 212 -2.05 17.63 -5.64
C THR A 212 -2.16 18.90 -6.50
N ASP A 213 -3.18 19.72 -6.26
CA ASP A 213 -3.40 21.02 -6.91
C ASP A 213 -2.61 22.17 -6.26
N GLY A 214 -1.79 21.88 -5.24
CA GLY A 214 -0.94 22.84 -4.54
C GLY A 214 -1.67 23.75 -3.56
N GLN A 215 -2.88 23.38 -3.14
CA GLN A 215 -3.61 24.05 -2.08
C GLN A 215 -3.30 23.39 -0.72
N THR A 216 -3.24 24.20 0.33
CA THR A 216 -3.16 23.72 1.71
C THR A 216 -4.54 23.76 2.36
N ILE A 217 -4.98 22.63 2.92
CA ILE A 217 -6.22 22.51 3.71
C ILE A 217 -5.82 22.33 5.16
N SER A 218 -6.35 23.17 6.05
CA SER A 218 -6.05 23.12 7.47
C SER A 218 -7.34 23.15 8.29
N GLY A 219 -7.43 22.30 9.31
CA GLY A 219 -8.58 22.27 10.20
C GLY A 219 -8.59 21.09 11.16
N THR A 220 -9.63 21.04 11.98
CA THR A 220 -9.90 19.91 12.88
C THR A 220 -10.33 18.69 12.08
N VAL A 221 -9.81 17.51 12.42
CA VAL A 221 -10.25 16.23 11.83
C VAL A 221 -11.56 15.82 12.50
N SER A 222 -12.68 16.09 11.83
CA SER A 222 -14.03 15.79 12.33
C SER A 222 -14.36 14.30 12.20
N GLN A 223 -13.94 13.67 11.11
CA GLN A 223 -14.24 12.26 10.83
C GLN A 223 -13.07 11.54 10.16
N ILE A 224 -12.97 10.24 10.42
CA ILE A 224 -12.00 9.33 9.80
C ILE A 224 -12.77 8.13 9.27
N ARG A 225 -12.72 7.91 7.94
CA ARG A 225 -13.32 6.76 7.25
C ARG A 225 -12.21 5.81 6.85
N GLN A 226 -12.24 4.58 7.36
CA GLN A 226 -11.20 3.59 7.10
C GLN A 226 -11.65 2.16 7.39
N ALA A 227 -10.98 1.19 6.76
CA ALA A 227 -11.12 -0.25 7.03
C ALA A 227 -9.76 -0.94 7.29
N LEU A 228 -8.74 -0.16 7.69
CA LEU A 228 -7.38 -0.62 7.95
C LEU A 228 -7.31 -1.38 9.29
N ILE A 229 -7.92 -0.83 10.34
CA ILE A 229 -7.96 -1.39 11.71
C ILE A 229 -9.37 -1.39 12.28
N GLU A 230 -9.58 -2.18 13.33
CA GLU A 230 -10.88 -2.28 14.00
C GLU A 230 -11.17 -1.07 14.92
N PRO A 231 -12.43 -0.60 15.01
CA PRO A 231 -13.54 -0.94 14.13
C PRO A 231 -13.46 -0.16 12.80
N PRO A 232 -13.90 -0.76 11.67
CA PRO A 232 -14.06 -0.04 10.41
C PRO A 232 -15.09 1.08 10.55
N THR A 233 -14.85 2.17 9.84
CA THR A 233 -15.70 3.38 9.86
C THR A 233 -16.12 3.85 8.47
N ASN A 234 -15.60 3.20 7.42
CA ASN A 234 -15.96 3.47 6.04
C ASN A 234 -17.40 3.06 5.72
N GLU A 235 -18.04 3.80 4.81
CA GLU A 235 -19.37 3.52 4.25
C GLU A 235 -19.27 2.86 2.88
N HIS A 236 -18.17 3.11 2.15
CA HIS A 236 -17.87 2.50 0.86
C HIS A 236 -16.69 1.54 0.93
N THR A 237 -16.71 0.50 0.08
CA THR A 237 -15.60 -0.45 -0.03
C THR A 237 -14.32 0.28 -0.42
N LEU A 238 -13.24 0.06 0.34
CA LEU A 238 -11.91 0.69 0.17
C LEU A 238 -11.84 2.20 0.47
N GLU A 239 -12.92 2.81 0.95
CA GLU A 239 -12.88 4.21 1.39
C GLU A 239 -11.89 4.38 2.54
N THR A 240 -10.98 5.34 2.35
CA THR A 240 -9.94 5.74 3.29
C THR A 240 -9.83 7.24 3.15
N SER A 241 -10.39 7.98 4.10
CA SER A 241 -10.64 9.42 3.95
C SER A 241 -10.59 10.14 5.30
N LEU A 242 -10.16 11.40 5.27
CA LEU A 242 -10.20 12.34 6.39
C LEU A 242 -11.20 13.44 6.06
N TYR A 243 -12.06 13.78 7.02
CA TYR A 243 -12.95 14.92 6.93
C TYR A 243 -12.40 16.03 7.81
N ILE A 244 -12.27 17.22 7.24
CA ILE A 244 -11.61 18.37 7.85
C ILE A 244 -12.61 19.51 7.99
N GLU A 245 -12.86 19.96 9.22
CA GLU A 245 -13.62 21.17 9.53
C GLU A 245 -12.75 22.40 9.25
N THR A 246 -13.07 23.12 8.18
CA THR A 246 -12.40 24.38 7.81
C THR A 246 -13.31 25.58 8.04
N ASP A 247 -12.75 26.80 7.95
CA ASP A 247 -13.53 28.04 7.99
C ASP A 247 -14.62 28.14 6.90
N ALA A 248 -14.46 27.40 5.79
CA ALA A 248 -15.39 27.37 4.67
C ALA A 248 -16.44 26.24 4.76
N GLY A 249 -16.35 25.39 5.79
CA GLY A 249 -17.15 24.18 5.97
C GLY A 249 -16.29 22.92 6.01
N GLU A 250 -16.96 21.78 6.19
CA GLU A 250 -16.33 20.47 6.21
C GLU A 250 -16.01 20.02 4.78
N VAL A 251 -14.79 19.52 4.57
CA VAL A 251 -14.32 18.97 3.29
C VAL A 251 -13.76 17.57 3.49
N SER A 252 -13.87 16.74 2.46
CA SER A 252 -13.31 15.39 2.44
C SER A 252 -12.00 15.33 1.68
N VAL A 253 -11.03 14.59 2.23
CA VAL A 253 -9.70 14.40 1.65
C VAL A 253 -9.39 12.92 1.59
N GLY A 254 -8.91 12.46 0.44
CA GLY A 254 -8.45 11.09 0.26
C GLY A 254 -7.01 11.02 -0.26
N GLY A 255 -6.55 9.78 -0.45
CA GLY A 255 -5.19 9.49 -0.89
C GLY A 255 -5.04 9.45 -2.41
N GLN A 256 -3.89 8.96 -2.87
CA GLN A 256 -3.56 8.94 -4.29
C GLN A 256 -4.64 8.28 -5.18
N ASN A 257 -5.06 8.97 -6.25
CA ASN A 257 -6.15 8.57 -7.15
C ASN A 257 -7.54 8.53 -6.48
N THR A 258 -7.81 9.48 -5.58
CA THR A 258 -9.13 9.63 -4.95
C THR A 258 -10.20 9.93 -6.00
N ILE A 259 -11.42 9.45 -5.77
CA ILE A 259 -12.55 9.61 -6.72
C ILE A 259 -13.76 10.26 -6.06
N LEU A 260 -14.01 9.96 -4.78
CA LEU A 260 -15.21 10.38 -4.06
C LEU A 260 -14.99 11.67 -3.27
N GLU A 261 -13.77 11.84 -2.77
CA GLU A 261 -13.36 12.93 -1.91
C GLU A 261 -13.14 14.24 -2.69
N ASP A 262 -13.31 15.36 -2.01
CA ASP A 262 -13.17 16.69 -2.61
C ASP A 262 -11.73 16.98 -3.03
N TYR A 263 -10.75 16.43 -2.29
CA TYR A 263 -9.33 16.69 -2.52
C TYR A 263 -8.46 15.42 -2.44
N GLU A 264 -7.42 15.39 -3.26
CA GLU A 264 -6.36 14.37 -3.20
C GLU A 264 -5.14 14.93 -2.46
N ALA A 265 -4.73 14.27 -1.38
CA ALA A 265 -3.57 14.64 -0.58
C ALA A 265 -2.24 14.15 -1.16
N THR A 266 -1.20 14.97 -1.00
CA THR A 266 0.21 14.63 -1.24
C THR A 266 0.96 14.40 0.06
N SER A 267 0.68 15.20 1.09
CA SER A 267 1.20 15.01 2.43
C SER A 267 0.19 15.48 3.48
N VAL A 268 0.26 14.90 4.66
CA VAL A 268 -0.62 15.20 5.79
C VAL A 268 0.24 15.38 7.04
N THR A 269 0.14 16.53 7.69
CA THR A 269 0.76 16.78 8.99
C THR A 269 -0.30 16.75 10.08
N LEU A 270 -0.13 15.86 11.06
CA LEU A 270 -1.04 15.73 12.19
C LEU A 270 -0.43 16.34 13.46
N ARG A 271 -1.27 16.99 14.26
CA ARG A 271 -0.94 17.50 15.60
C ARG A 271 -2.19 17.45 16.51
N PRO A 272 -2.05 17.56 17.84
CA PRO A 272 -3.19 17.76 18.72
C PRO A 272 -3.92 19.06 18.35
N ASP A 273 -5.24 19.02 18.41
CA ASP A 273 -6.11 20.20 18.30
C ASP A 273 -6.09 21.05 19.59
#